data_AF-A0A7S4E1G7-F1
#
_entry.id   AF-A0A7S4E1G7-F1
#
_cell.length_a   1.000
_cell.length_b   1.000
_cell.length_c   1.000
_cell.angle_alpha   90.00
_cell.angle_beta   90.00
_cell.angle_gamma   90.00
#
_symmetry.space_group_name_H-M   'P 1'
#
loop_
_entity.id
_entity.type
_entity.pdbx_description
1 polymer ?
#
loop_
_entity_poly.entity_id
_entity_poly.type
_entity_poly.pdbx_seq_one_letter_code
_entity_poly.pdbx_strand_id
1 'polypeptide(L)'
;KEKRLFINETYANKQEELKDKTNKLKELYQRYRERQREMKDLSEEWEVEKVDLMESTHDLEMQLQLRDLILKHYIPEDWIKAIESRAHYNEPTDTWMIPGLQYAANNIEHQEHESMRRKAQNKFARQLIRRGRGVGAGGGPFDPLAAEEPEVDFSGGPPPKENPYYSYGVDIKKRKKKKKKSRRQ
;
A
#
# COMPACT_ATOMS: atom_id res chain seq x y z
N LYS A 1 -43.93 54.41 41.36
CA LYS A 1 -42.93 54.30 40.27
C LYS A 1 -42.08 53.03 40.43
N GLU A 2 -41.61 52.73 41.64
CA GLU A 2 -40.76 51.57 41.95
C GLU A 2 -41.34 50.20 41.56
N LYS A 3 -42.63 49.94 41.81
CA LYS A 3 -43.28 48.66 41.42
C LYS A 3 -43.22 48.37 39.91
N ARG A 4 -43.29 49.41 39.06
CA ARG A 4 -43.20 49.24 37.61
C ARG A 4 -41.77 48.94 37.15
N LEU A 5 -40.77 49.49 37.85
CA LEU A 5 -39.35 49.25 37.60
C LEU A 5 -38.98 47.81 37.97
N PHE A 6 -39.37 47.35 39.16
CA PHE A 6 -39.14 45.98 39.61
C PHE A 6 -39.76 44.93 38.67
N ILE A 7 -41.00 45.17 38.22
CA ILE A 7 -41.67 44.31 37.26
C ILE A 7 -40.88 44.24 35.94
N ASN A 8 -40.47 45.39 35.39
CA ASN A 8 -39.67 45.42 34.15
C ASN A 8 -38.33 44.69 34.29
N GLU A 9 -37.63 44.84 35.42
CA GLU A 9 -36.37 44.13 35.68
C GLU A 9 -36.57 42.61 35.74
N THR A 10 -37.62 42.14 36.41
CA THR A 10 -37.94 40.69 36.46
C THR A 10 -38.33 40.12 35.09
N TYR A 11 -39.01 40.90 34.24
CA TYR A 11 -39.33 40.49 32.87
C TYR A 11 -38.11 40.50 31.97
N ALA A 12 -37.22 41.50 32.11
CA ALA A 12 -35.96 41.55 31.37
C ALA A 12 -35.08 40.33 31.69
N ASN A 13 -34.92 40.01 32.99
CA ASN A 13 -34.17 38.84 33.43
C ASN A 13 -34.74 37.52 32.87
N LYS A 14 -36.07 37.34 32.92
CA LYS A 14 -36.73 36.15 32.34
C LYS A 14 -36.56 36.06 30.82
N GLN A 15 -36.59 37.18 30.10
CA GLN A 15 -36.34 37.20 28.66
C GLN A 15 -34.88 36.87 28.31
N GLU A 16 -33.94 37.34 29.13
CA GLU A 16 -32.51 37.04 28.97
C GLU A 16 -32.22 35.55 29.19
N GLU A 17 -32.78 34.94 30.25
CA GLU A 17 -32.68 33.49 30.47
C GLU A 17 -33.28 32.66 29.32
N LEU A 18 -34.41 33.10 28.74
CA LEU A 18 -35.01 32.44 27.59
C LEU A 18 -34.11 32.55 26.35
N LYS A 19 -33.48 33.69 26.12
CA LYS A 19 -32.51 33.88 25.03
C LYS A 19 -31.30 32.96 25.23
N ASP A 20 -30.76 32.87 26.43
CA ASP A 20 -29.64 31.98 26.72
C ASP A 20 -29.99 30.51 26.53
N LYS A 21 -31.16 30.06 27.01
CA LYS A 21 -31.63 28.68 26.83
C LYS A 21 -31.89 28.36 25.36
N THR A 22 -32.47 29.28 24.60
CA THR A 22 -32.70 29.09 23.15
C THR A 22 -31.41 29.10 22.35
N ASN A 23 -30.42 29.92 22.71
CA ASN A 23 -29.10 29.91 22.08
C ASN A 23 -28.36 28.60 22.36
N LYS A 24 -28.32 28.14 23.62
CA LYS A 24 -27.73 26.83 23.97
C LYS A 24 -28.42 25.68 23.24
N LEU A 25 -29.74 25.71 23.12
CA LEU A 25 -30.48 24.70 22.37
C LEU A 25 -30.12 24.70 20.88
N LYS A 26 -30.00 25.89 20.26
CA LYS A 26 -29.57 26.03 18.86
C LYS A 26 -28.15 25.50 18.66
N GLU A 27 -27.22 25.82 19.54
CA GLU A 27 -25.84 25.32 19.48
C GLU A 27 -25.78 23.79 19.62
N LEU A 28 -26.49 23.22 20.60
CA LEU A 28 -26.55 21.77 20.76
C LEU A 28 -27.18 21.08 19.55
N TYR A 29 -28.23 21.67 18.99
CA TYR A 29 -28.89 21.15 17.81
C TYR A 29 -27.99 21.22 16.57
N GLN A 30 -27.23 22.31 16.40
CA GLN A 30 -26.23 22.43 15.33
C GLN A 30 -25.14 21.37 15.49
N ARG A 31 -24.55 21.21 16.67
CA ARG A 31 -23.55 20.17 16.95
C ARG A 31 -24.11 18.77 16.71
N TYR A 32 -25.34 18.50 17.11
CA TYR A 32 -26.01 17.23 16.83
C TYR A 32 -26.15 16.99 15.32
N ARG A 33 -26.60 18.00 14.57
CA ARG A 33 -26.73 17.93 13.10
C ARG A 33 -25.38 17.78 12.39
N GLU A 34 -24.32 18.38 12.92
CA GLU A 34 -22.96 18.18 12.44
C GLU A 34 -22.51 16.74 12.66
N ARG A 35 -22.65 16.20 13.87
CA ARG A 35 -22.31 14.80 14.16
C ARG A 35 -23.13 13.81 13.34
N GLN A 36 -24.40 14.10 13.10
CA GLN A 36 -25.25 13.28 12.24
C GLN A 36 -24.79 13.30 10.77
N ARG A 37 -24.29 14.44 10.28
CA ARG A 37 -23.67 14.52 8.94
C ARG A 37 -22.36 13.74 8.90
N GLU A 38 -21.48 13.95 9.88
CA GLU A 38 -20.22 13.21 9.99
C GLU A 38 -20.44 11.69 10.02
N MET A 39 -21.47 11.20 10.74
CA MET A 39 -21.80 9.77 10.75
C MET A 39 -22.26 9.26 9.38
N LYS A 40 -23.05 10.04 8.64
CA LYS A 40 -23.49 9.67 7.29
C LYS A 40 -22.31 9.65 6.32
N ASP A 41 -21.50 10.70 6.33
CA ASP A 41 -20.32 10.81 5.48
C ASP A 41 -19.36 9.63 5.74
N LEU A 42 -19.14 9.27 7.02
CA LEU A 42 -18.33 8.10 7.39
C LEU A 42 -18.95 6.77 6.93
N SER A 43 -20.27 6.63 7.02
CA SER A 43 -20.96 5.41 6.57
C SER A 43 -20.86 5.26 5.05
N GLU A 44 -20.97 6.34 4.30
CA GLU A 44 -20.82 6.35 2.84
C GLU A 44 -19.38 6.03 2.43
N GLU A 45 -18.38 6.67 3.07
CA GLU A 45 -16.97 6.35 2.85
C GLU A 45 -16.68 4.86 3.14
N TRP A 46 -17.25 4.33 4.23
CA TRP A 46 -17.05 2.94 4.60
C TRP A 46 -17.71 1.95 3.63
N GLU A 47 -18.91 2.24 3.12
CA GLU A 47 -19.56 1.35 2.15
C GLU A 47 -18.78 1.30 0.84
N VAL A 48 -18.23 2.43 0.38
CA VAL A 48 -17.33 2.46 -0.77
C VAL A 48 -16.07 1.61 -0.52
N GLU A 49 -15.39 1.83 0.61
CA GLU A 49 -14.18 1.06 0.95
C GLU A 49 -14.48 -0.45 1.06
N LYS A 50 -15.63 -0.81 1.61
CA LYS A 50 -16.09 -2.20 1.68
C LYS A 50 -16.33 -2.80 0.30
N VAL A 51 -16.96 -2.07 -0.62
CA VAL A 51 -17.18 -2.53 -2.00
C VAL A 51 -15.84 -2.74 -2.70
N ASP A 52 -14.90 -1.80 -2.58
CA ASP A 52 -13.55 -1.92 -3.17
C ASP A 52 -12.80 -3.15 -2.63
N LEU A 53 -12.88 -3.41 -1.31
CA LEU A 53 -12.28 -4.59 -0.69
C LEU A 53 -12.95 -5.90 -1.17
N MET A 54 -14.27 -5.89 -1.34
CA MET A 54 -15.01 -7.02 -1.87
C MET A 54 -14.64 -7.31 -3.33
N GLU A 55 -14.50 -6.29 -4.17
CA GLU A 55 -14.06 -6.42 -5.56
C GLU A 55 -12.65 -7.04 -5.63
N SER A 56 -11.71 -6.52 -4.83
CA SER A 56 -10.36 -7.10 -4.76
C SER A 56 -10.35 -8.56 -4.30
N THR A 57 -11.24 -8.93 -3.37
CA THR A 57 -11.37 -10.32 -2.91
C THR A 57 -11.91 -11.19 -4.04
N HIS A 58 -12.91 -10.70 -4.76
CA HIS A 58 -13.50 -11.43 -5.88
C HIS A 58 -12.51 -11.65 -7.03
N ASP A 59 -11.71 -10.63 -7.37
CA ASP A 59 -10.66 -10.76 -8.38
C ASP A 59 -9.61 -11.81 -8.00
N LEU A 60 -9.23 -11.85 -6.72
CA LEU A 60 -8.33 -12.87 -6.19
C LEU A 60 -8.92 -14.28 -6.27
N GLU A 61 -10.18 -14.43 -5.89
CA GLU A 61 -10.90 -15.70 -5.99
C GLU A 61 -10.97 -16.18 -7.44
N MET A 62 -11.28 -15.29 -8.38
CA MET A 62 -11.33 -15.62 -9.81
C MET A 62 -9.94 -16.04 -10.34
N GLN A 63 -8.88 -15.34 -9.94
CA GLN A 63 -7.51 -15.73 -10.31
C GLN A 63 -7.13 -17.10 -9.74
N LEU A 64 -7.52 -17.40 -8.50
CA LEU A 64 -7.27 -18.70 -7.88
C LEU A 64 -8.04 -19.81 -8.60
N GLN A 65 -9.33 -19.61 -8.87
CA GLN A 65 -10.16 -20.55 -9.62
C GLN A 65 -9.60 -20.83 -11.02
N LEU A 66 -9.13 -19.79 -11.71
CA LEU A 66 -8.50 -19.94 -13.03
C LEU A 66 -7.23 -20.81 -12.94
N ARG A 67 -6.36 -20.53 -11.97
CA ARG A 67 -5.14 -21.32 -11.75
C ARG A 67 -5.48 -22.77 -11.43
N ASP A 68 -6.44 -23.02 -10.55
CA ASP A 68 -6.89 -24.37 -10.22
C ASP A 68 -7.44 -25.12 -11.44
N LEU A 69 -8.22 -24.43 -12.29
CA LEU A 69 -8.76 -25.03 -13.51
C LEU A 69 -7.63 -25.41 -14.49
N ILE A 70 -6.64 -24.54 -14.67
CA ILE A 70 -5.46 -24.83 -15.48
C ILE A 70 -4.70 -26.04 -14.90
N LEU A 71 -4.45 -26.06 -13.59
CA LEU A 71 -3.75 -27.17 -12.95
C LEU A 71 -4.50 -28.50 -13.16
N LYS A 72 -5.82 -28.52 -12.94
CA LYS A 72 -6.66 -29.73 -13.12
C LYS A 72 -6.65 -30.27 -14.54
N HIS A 73 -6.59 -29.41 -15.55
CA HIS A 73 -6.63 -29.84 -16.95
C HIS A 73 -5.27 -30.24 -17.52
N TYR A 74 -4.18 -29.61 -17.06
CA TYR A 74 -2.86 -29.77 -17.68
C TYR A 74 -1.86 -30.57 -16.85
N ILE A 75 -2.12 -30.81 -15.56
CA ILE A 75 -1.19 -31.51 -14.66
C ILE A 75 -1.89 -32.70 -13.99
N PRO A 76 -1.33 -33.92 -14.12
CA PRO A 76 -1.82 -35.08 -13.38
C PRO A 76 -1.73 -34.92 -11.86
N GLU A 77 -2.74 -35.39 -11.13
CA GLU A 77 -2.82 -35.24 -9.66
C GLU A 77 -1.62 -35.82 -8.91
N ASP A 78 -1.02 -36.90 -9.41
CA ASP A 78 0.13 -37.54 -8.76
C ASP A 78 1.36 -36.62 -8.73
N TRP A 79 1.52 -35.78 -9.75
CA TRP A 79 2.62 -34.83 -9.82
C TRP A 79 2.38 -33.64 -8.89
N ILE A 80 1.12 -33.21 -8.75
CA ILE A 80 0.73 -32.16 -7.81
C ILE A 80 1.06 -32.60 -6.38
N LYS A 81 0.64 -33.82 -5.98
CA LYS A 81 0.95 -34.40 -4.66
C LYS A 81 2.46 -34.51 -4.42
N ALA A 82 3.22 -34.90 -5.44
CA ALA A 82 4.67 -34.98 -5.34
C ALA A 82 5.32 -33.60 -5.12
N ILE A 83 4.84 -32.55 -5.78
CA ILE A 83 5.32 -31.18 -5.61
C ILE A 83 4.94 -30.65 -4.21
N GLU A 84 3.68 -30.83 -3.80
CA GLU A 84 3.18 -30.42 -2.48
C GLU A 84 3.98 -31.06 -1.35
N SER A 85 4.31 -32.34 -1.45
CA SER A 85 5.10 -33.05 -0.43
C SER A 85 6.52 -32.51 -0.24
N ARG A 86 7.08 -31.83 -1.25
CA ARG A 86 8.45 -31.30 -1.24
C ARG A 86 8.47 -29.79 -0.98
N ALA A 87 7.35 -29.12 -1.17
CA ALA A 87 7.23 -27.68 -0.94
C ALA A 87 7.34 -27.39 0.56
N HIS A 88 8.13 -26.38 0.91
CA HIS A 88 8.22 -25.89 2.28
C HIS A 88 8.07 -24.38 2.29
N TYR A 89 7.38 -23.88 3.30
CA TYR A 89 7.16 -22.46 3.48
C TYR A 89 8.33 -21.84 4.22
N ASN A 90 8.86 -20.74 3.68
CA ASN A 90 9.97 -19.99 4.25
C ASN A 90 9.43 -18.72 4.91
N GLU A 91 9.31 -18.75 6.25
CA GLU A 91 8.70 -17.67 7.05
C GLU A 91 9.47 -16.33 6.99
N PRO A 92 10.81 -16.29 7.03
CA PRO A 92 11.57 -15.04 6.85
C PRO A 92 11.35 -14.32 5.52
N THR A 93 11.10 -15.05 4.43
CA THR A 93 10.90 -14.47 3.10
C THR A 93 9.43 -14.38 2.69
N ASP A 94 8.53 -14.93 3.50
CA ASP A 94 7.09 -15.05 3.23
C ASP A 94 6.79 -15.69 1.86
N THR A 95 7.53 -16.75 1.51
CA THR A 95 7.43 -17.41 0.20
C THR A 95 7.49 -18.93 0.28
N TRP A 96 6.81 -19.59 -0.65
CA TRP A 96 6.91 -21.04 -0.85
C TRP A 96 8.19 -21.37 -1.62
N MET A 97 8.98 -22.30 -1.08
CA MET A 97 10.17 -22.83 -1.73
C MET A 97 9.91 -24.26 -2.21
N ILE A 98 10.12 -24.48 -3.51
CA ILE A 98 10.00 -25.80 -4.15
C ILE A 98 11.39 -26.26 -4.56
N PRO A 99 11.90 -27.37 -4.00
CA PRO A 99 13.21 -27.91 -4.36
C PRO A 99 13.32 -28.19 -5.87
N GLY A 100 14.41 -27.74 -6.49
CA GLY A 100 14.67 -27.97 -7.92
C GLY A 100 13.97 -27.01 -8.87
N LEU A 101 13.18 -26.04 -8.36
CA LEU A 101 12.49 -25.04 -9.19
C LEU A 101 13.44 -24.18 -10.03
N GLN A 102 14.69 -23.98 -9.58
CA GLN A 102 15.75 -23.29 -10.34
C GLN A 102 16.12 -23.96 -11.66
N TYR A 103 15.86 -25.26 -11.81
CA TYR A 103 16.13 -26.02 -13.03
C TYR A 103 14.90 -26.07 -13.96
N ALA A 104 13.76 -25.51 -13.55
CA ALA A 104 12.59 -25.42 -14.39
C ALA A 104 12.82 -24.41 -15.53
N ALA A 105 12.36 -24.75 -16.74
CA ALA A 105 12.58 -23.95 -17.95
C ALA A 105 12.17 -22.47 -17.78
N ASN A 106 11.01 -22.22 -17.15
CA ASN A 106 10.51 -20.85 -16.90
C ASN A 106 11.47 -20.02 -16.04
N ASN A 107 12.18 -20.65 -15.10
CA ASN A 107 13.14 -19.97 -14.25
C ASN A 107 14.47 -19.71 -14.97
N ILE A 108 14.91 -20.64 -15.83
CA ILE A 108 16.12 -20.48 -16.65
C ILE A 108 15.94 -19.31 -17.62
N GLU A 109 14.80 -19.27 -18.33
CA GLU A 109 14.49 -18.19 -19.28
C GLU A 109 14.44 -16.81 -18.59
N HIS A 110 13.81 -16.74 -17.41
CA HIS A 110 13.76 -15.51 -16.63
C HIS A 110 15.16 -15.03 -16.21
N GLN A 111 16.03 -15.96 -15.77
CA GLN A 111 17.42 -15.64 -15.42
C GLN A 111 18.22 -15.17 -16.64
N GLU A 112 18.06 -15.82 -17.78
CA GLU A 112 18.71 -15.42 -19.03
C GLU A 112 18.30 -14.01 -19.46
N HIS A 113 17.01 -13.70 -19.44
CA HIS A 113 16.48 -12.39 -19.80
C HIS A 113 16.99 -11.28 -18.86
N GLU A 114 17.00 -11.53 -17.55
CA GLU A 114 17.59 -10.62 -16.57
C GLU A 114 19.10 -10.43 -16.80
N SER A 115 19.83 -11.50 -17.12
CA SER A 115 21.26 -11.43 -17.43
C SER A 115 21.54 -10.59 -18.68
N MET A 116 20.70 -10.72 -19.71
CA MET A 116 20.78 -9.96 -20.95
C MET A 116 20.50 -8.48 -20.73
N ARG A 117 19.48 -8.17 -19.91
CA ARG A 117 19.16 -6.80 -19.50
C ARG A 117 20.32 -6.14 -18.75
N ARG A 118 20.94 -6.86 -17.81
CA ARG A 118 22.13 -6.38 -17.07
C ARG A 118 23.34 -6.19 -17.98
N LYS A 119 23.60 -7.13 -18.90
CA LYS A 119 24.67 -7.00 -19.91
C LYS A 119 24.45 -5.78 -20.80
N ALA A 120 23.22 -5.50 -21.22
CA ALA A 120 22.87 -4.32 -22.01
C ALA A 120 23.09 -3.01 -21.24
N GLN A 121 22.68 -2.94 -19.97
CA GLN A 121 22.92 -1.80 -19.08
C GLN A 121 24.42 -1.56 -18.86
N ASN A 122 25.19 -2.63 -18.58
CA ASN A 122 26.64 -2.56 -18.41
C ASN A 122 27.35 -2.16 -19.71
N LYS A 123 26.87 -2.63 -20.87
CA LYS A 123 27.37 -2.21 -22.19
C LYS A 123 27.13 -0.73 -22.44
N PHE A 124 25.93 -0.23 -22.11
CA PHE A 124 25.58 1.19 -22.24
C PHE A 124 26.44 2.08 -21.32
N ALA A 125 26.61 1.68 -20.06
CA ALA A 125 27.47 2.38 -19.10
C ALA A 125 28.93 2.45 -19.60
N ARG A 126 29.48 1.32 -20.08
CA ARG A 126 30.82 1.27 -20.70
C ARG A 126 30.93 2.18 -21.92
N GLN A 127 29.87 2.29 -22.73
CA GLN A 127 29.84 3.13 -23.92
C GLN A 127 29.81 4.63 -23.58
N LEU A 128 29.15 5.02 -22.48
CA LEU A 128 29.15 6.39 -21.96
C LEU A 128 30.53 6.79 -21.41
N ILE A 129 31.18 5.91 -20.65
CA ILE A 129 32.55 6.10 -20.15
C ILE A 129 33.51 6.28 -21.35
N ARG A 130 33.39 5.45 -22.39
CA ARG A 130 34.23 5.52 -23.60
C ARG A 130 34.02 6.81 -24.41
N ARG A 131 32.83 7.42 -24.38
CA ARG A 131 32.53 8.68 -25.08
C ARG A 131 32.95 9.93 -24.30
N GLY A 132 33.68 9.78 -23.20
CA GLY A 132 34.23 10.91 -22.43
C GLY A 132 33.17 11.81 -21.80
N ARG A 133 31.91 11.36 -21.69
CA ARG A 133 30.89 12.04 -20.87
C ARG A 133 30.90 11.45 -19.45
N GLY A 134 32.02 11.63 -18.77
CA GLY A 134 32.15 11.37 -17.33
C GLY A 134 32.01 12.69 -16.59
N VAL A 135 31.04 12.75 -15.69
CA VAL A 135 30.85 13.84 -14.72
C VAL A 135 32.17 14.09 -14.00
N GLY A 136 32.67 15.31 -14.07
CA GLY A 136 33.81 15.73 -13.27
C GLY A 136 33.41 15.87 -11.80
N ALA A 137 34.12 15.19 -10.90
CA ALA A 137 34.79 15.78 -9.74
C ALA A 137 35.23 14.66 -8.76
N GLY A 138 36.54 14.46 -8.63
CA GLY A 138 37.16 13.99 -7.39
C GLY A 138 36.93 12.53 -6.98
N GLY A 139 37.48 11.58 -7.71
CA GLY A 139 37.65 10.20 -7.25
C GLY A 139 38.53 9.45 -8.25
N GLY A 140 39.54 8.73 -7.77
CA GLY A 140 40.50 8.01 -8.62
C GLY A 140 39.85 6.97 -9.54
N PRO A 141 40.65 6.26 -10.36
CA PRO A 141 40.14 5.24 -11.27
C PRO A 141 39.25 4.27 -10.49
N PHE A 142 38.01 4.10 -10.93
CA PHE A 142 37.13 3.06 -10.40
C PHE A 142 37.82 1.72 -10.67
N ASP A 143 38.35 1.10 -9.62
CA ASP A 143 38.99 -0.20 -9.68
C ASP A 143 37.88 -1.27 -9.67
N PRO A 144 37.58 -1.91 -10.81
CA PRO A 144 36.45 -2.83 -10.92
C PRO A 144 36.73 -4.17 -10.19
N LEU A 145 37.95 -4.39 -9.70
CA LEU A 145 38.34 -5.55 -8.88
C LEU A 145 38.28 -5.29 -7.37
N ALA A 146 38.21 -4.03 -6.93
CA ALA A 146 38.18 -3.66 -5.49
C ALA A 146 36.77 -3.69 -4.88
N ALA A 147 35.74 -3.87 -5.70
CA ALA A 147 34.48 -4.39 -5.21
C ALA A 147 34.71 -5.87 -4.89
N GLU A 148 35.18 -6.17 -3.68
CA GLU A 148 34.94 -7.47 -3.07
C GLU A 148 33.42 -7.68 -3.16
N GLU A 149 33.01 -8.49 -4.13
CA GLU A 149 31.64 -8.96 -4.20
C GLU A 149 31.41 -9.66 -2.86
N PRO A 150 30.49 -9.17 -1.99
CA PRO A 150 30.08 -10.03 -0.90
C PRO A 150 29.62 -11.32 -1.56
N GLU A 151 30.13 -12.48 -1.12
CA GLU A 151 29.59 -13.75 -1.58
C GLU A 151 28.09 -13.71 -1.27
N VAL A 152 27.29 -13.40 -2.28
CA VAL A 152 25.85 -13.43 -2.17
C VAL A 152 25.54 -14.91 -2.24
N ASP A 153 25.23 -15.49 -1.09
CA ASP A 153 24.71 -16.85 -1.01
C ASP A 153 23.55 -16.99 -2.02
N PHE A 154 23.79 -17.76 -3.07
CA PHE A 154 22.83 -18.02 -4.14
C PHE A 154 21.64 -18.88 -3.67
N SER A 155 21.56 -19.24 -2.38
CA SER A 155 20.36 -19.82 -1.77
C SER A 155 19.21 -18.83 -1.60
N GLY A 156 19.45 -17.52 -1.73
CA GLY A 156 18.45 -16.47 -1.54
C GLY A 156 18.50 -15.40 -2.62
N GLY A 157 18.13 -15.74 -3.86
CA GLY A 157 17.88 -14.73 -4.89
C GLY A 157 16.87 -13.70 -4.38
N PRO A 158 17.08 -12.39 -4.62
CA PRO A 158 16.14 -11.37 -4.16
C PRO A 158 14.75 -11.70 -4.70
N PRO A 159 13.68 -11.56 -3.88
CA PRO A 159 12.33 -11.86 -4.33
C PRO A 159 12.07 -11.11 -5.64
N PRO A 160 11.34 -11.73 -6.59
CA PRO A 160 11.01 -11.09 -7.86
C PRO A 160 10.49 -9.68 -7.56
N LYS A 161 11.11 -8.69 -8.20
CA LYS A 161 10.68 -7.29 -8.11
C LYS A 161 9.17 -7.27 -8.37
N GLU A 162 8.45 -6.66 -7.43
CA GLU A 162 7.00 -6.44 -7.39
C GLU A 162 6.27 -6.90 -8.65
N ASN A 163 5.47 -7.95 -8.49
CA ASN A 163 4.53 -8.41 -9.50
C ASN A 163 3.77 -7.20 -10.09
N PRO A 164 3.85 -6.90 -11.39
CA PRO A 164 3.23 -5.72 -11.99
C PRO A 164 1.70 -5.71 -11.89
N TYR A 165 1.10 -6.81 -11.44
CA TYR A 165 -0.34 -6.93 -11.16
C TYR A 165 -0.73 -6.65 -9.70
N TYR A 166 0.23 -6.38 -8.80
CA TYR A 166 -0.02 -6.12 -7.39
C TYR A 166 0.78 -4.91 -6.88
N SER A 167 0.16 -3.73 -6.94
CA SER A 167 0.63 -2.49 -6.30
C SER A 167 -0.44 -1.98 -5.32
N TYR A 168 -0.47 -2.53 -4.11
CA TYR A 168 -1.18 -1.91 -3.00
C TYR A 168 -0.34 -2.01 -1.73
N GLY A 169 0.17 -0.87 -1.24
CA GLY A 169 0.77 -0.82 0.10
C GLY A 169 1.57 0.43 0.50
N VAL A 170 2.14 1.20 -0.43
CA VAL A 170 3.17 2.20 -0.03
C VAL A 170 2.62 3.59 0.33
N ASP A 171 1.40 3.99 -0.04
CA ASP A 171 0.99 5.41 0.06
C ASP A 171 -0.19 5.78 0.98
N ILE A 172 -0.82 4.84 1.67
CA ILE A 172 -1.96 5.16 2.56
C ILE A 172 -1.49 5.95 3.81
N LYS A 173 -0.27 5.68 4.30
CA LYS A 173 0.28 6.36 5.49
C LYS A 173 0.67 7.83 5.23
N LYS A 174 0.98 8.21 3.98
CA LYS A 174 1.34 9.60 3.62
C LYS A 174 0.11 10.51 3.52
N ARG A 175 -1.05 10.00 3.08
CA ARG A 175 -2.32 10.76 3.03
C ARG A 175 -2.82 11.15 4.42
N LYS A 176 -2.70 10.26 5.43
CA LYS A 176 -3.12 10.56 6.82
C LYS A 176 -2.27 11.65 7.48
N LYS A 177 -0.96 11.74 7.20
CA LYS A 177 -0.10 12.84 7.70
C LYS A 177 -0.41 14.20 7.04
N LYS A 178 -0.75 14.22 5.75
CA LYS A 178 -1.10 15.47 5.03
C LYS A 178 -2.44 16.07 5.53
N LYS A 179 -3.45 15.23 5.77
CA LYS A 179 -4.76 15.65 6.33
C LYS A 179 -4.65 16.19 7.76
N LYS A 180 -3.72 15.66 8.59
CA LYS A 180 -3.50 16.13 9.97
C LYS A 180 -2.74 17.47 10.04
N LYS A 181 -1.91 17.80 9.04
CA LYS A 181 -1.17 19.08 8.97
C LYS A 181 -2.04 20.22 8.44
N SER A 182 -2.99 19.94 7.54
CA SER A 182 -3.98 20.91 7.05
C SER A 182 -5.07 21.28 8.07
N ARG A 183 -5.33 20.44 9.08
CA ARG A 183 -6.27 20.72 10.18
C ARG A 183 -5.65 21.54 11.32
N ARG A 184 -4.37 21.91 11.24
CA ARG A 184 -3.61 22.66 12.27
C ARG A 184 -3.16 24.05 11.80
N GLN A 185 -3.48 24.44 10.57
CA GLN A 185 -3.40 25.81 10.06
C GLN A 185 -4.82 26.32 9.88
#